data_AF-A0A822FZ39-F1
#
_entry.id   AF-A0A822FZ39-F1
#
_cell.length_a   1.000
_cell.length_b   1.000
_cell.length_c   1.000
_cell.angle_alpha   90.00
_cell.angle_beta   90.00
_cell.angle_gamma   90.00
#
_symmetry.space_group_name_H-M   'P 1'
#
loop_
_entity.id
_entity.type
_entity.pdbx_description
1 polymer ?
#
loop_
_entity_poly.entity_id
_entity_poly.type
_entity_poly.pdbx_seq_one_letter_code
_entity_poly.pdbx_strand_id
1 'polypeptide(L)'
;SGDHYSFPVEENAAIYGFVARIDNELEIVAQIREKKEAQQEYTQALAQGHGAYLLEQDEASNDIFIISVGAPVANATLQLVM
;
A
#
# COMPACT_ATOMS: atom_id res chain seq x y z
N SER A 1 -7.67 -8.52 -10.71
CA SER A 1 -6.58 -9.13 -9.93
C SER A 1 -5.65 -7.99 -9.55
N GLY A 2 -5.50 -7.72 -8.26
CA GLY A 2 -4.50 -6.79 -7.74
C GLY A 2 -3.25 -7.57 -7.31
N ASP A 3 -2.10 -6.94 -7.41
CA ASP A 3 -0.85 -7.53 -6.93
C ASP A 3 -0.73 -7.32 -5.42
N HIS A 4 -0.26 -8.36 -4.71
CA HIS A 4 -0.08 -8.34 -3.26
C HIS A 4 1.38 -8.68 -2.93
N TYR A 5 1.99 -7.88 -2.07
CA TYR A 5 3.37 -8.04 -1.62
C TYR A 5 3.40 -8.11 -0.11
N SER A 6 4.10 -9.09 0.47
CA SER A 6 4.25 -9.23 1.91
C SER A 6 5.69 -8.98 2.36
N PHE A 7 5.83 -8.26 3.47
CA PHE A 7 7.12 -7.87 4.03
C PHE A 7 7.17 -8.21 5.52
N PRO A 8 8.16 -9.00 5.97
CA PRO A 8 8.41 -9.17 7.39
C PRO A 8 9.07 -7.90 7.95
N VAL A 9 8.63 -7.48 9.13
CA VAL A 9 9.21 -6.39 9.91
C VAL A 9 9.42 -6.89 11.34
N GLU A 10 10.36 -6.28 12.06
CA GLU A 10 10.57 -6.66 13.45
C GLU A 10 9.28 -6.47 14.27
N GLU A 11 9.02 -7.38 15.22
CA GLU A 11 7.79 -7.41 16.04
C GLU A 11 7.52 -6.08 16.79
N ASN A 12 8.55 -5.27 17.03
CA ASN A 12 8.46 -3.98 17.69
C ASN A 12 8.60 -2.78 16.73
N ALA A 13 8.72 -3.01 15.43
CA ALA A 13 8.78 -1.96 14.43
C ALA A 13 7.38 -1.48 14.06
N ALA A 14 7.23 -0.16 13.92
CA ALA A 14 6.03 0.46 13.39
C ALA A 14 6.37 1.16 12.08
N ILE A 15 5.67 0.82 11.00
CA ILE A 15 5.75 1.57 9.75
C ILE A 15 5.01 2.89 9.97
N TYR A 16 5.74 4.01 9.93
CA TYR A 16 5.19 5.35 10.15
C TYR A 16 4.80 6.06 8.84
N GLY A 17 5.09 5.43 7.70
CA GLY A 17 4.67 5.86 6.37
C GLY A 17 5.33 4.98 5.32
N PHE A 18 4.79 5.00 4.10
CA PHE A 18 5.48 4.45 2.93
C PHE A 18 5.29 5.40 1.75
N VAL A 19 6.21 5.32 0.80
CA VAL A 19 6.20 6.11 -0.43
C VAL A 19 6.21 5.16 -1.61
N ALA A 20 5.25 5.36 -2.51
CA ALA A 20 5.22 4.70 -3.81
C ALA A 20 5.73 5.67 -4.88
N ARG A 21 6.79 5.29 -5.60
CA ARG A 21 7.29 6.02 -6.75
C ARG A 21 6.94 5.29 -8.03
N ILE A 22 6.31 5.99 -8.96
CA ILE A 22 5.94 5.49 -10.28
C ILE A 22 6.85 6.14 -11.32
N ASP A 23 7.60 5.33 -12.06
CA ASP A 23 8.56 5.74 -13.11
C ASP A 23 9.57 6.80 -12.66
N ASN A 24 9.80 6.92 -11.34
CA ASN A 24 10.65 7.94 -10.73
C ASN A 24 10.18 9.40 -10.96
N GLU A 25 8.97 9.60 -11.48
CA GLU A 25 8.38 10.92 -11.78
C GLU A 25 7.25 11.28 -10.82
N LEU A 26 6.40 10.31 -10.48
CA LEU A 26 5.28 10.51 -9.55
C LEU A 26 5.61 9.89 -8.20
N GLU A 27 5.63 10.72 -7.16
CA GLU A 27 5.77 10.29 -5.77
C GLU A 27 4.42 10.36 -5.05
N ILE A 28 3.95 9.21 -4.56
CA ILE A 28 2.74 9.07 -3.78
C ILE A 28 3.15 8.81 -2.33
N VAL A 29 2.92 9.80 -1.47
CA VAL A 29 3.16 9.68 -0.03
C VAL A 29 1.89 9.13 0.63
N ALA A 30 1.99 7.96 1.25
CA ALA A 30 0.87 7.37 1.95
C ALA A 30 0.56 8.14 3.25
N GLN A 31 -0.72 8.32 3.53
CA GLN A 31 -1.18 8.83 4.82
C GLN A 31 -1.61 7.65 5.69
N ILE A 32 -1.09 7.60 6.91
CA ILE A 32 -1.56 6.60 7.88
C ILE A 32 -2.97 6.98 8.35
N ARG A 33 -3.86 6.00 8.29
CA ARG A 33 -5.26 6.06 8.73
C ARG A 33 -5.57 4.86 9.62
N GLU A 34 -6.72 4.91 10.28
CA GLU A 34 -7.25 3.72 10.96
C GLU A 34 -7.56 2.64 9.92
N LYS A 35 -7.44 1.36 10.30
CA LYS A 35 -7.51 0.23 9.36
C LYS A 35 -8.77 0.24 8.50
N LYS A 36 -9.95 0.46 9.09
CA LYS A 36 -11.22 0.44 8.35
C LYS A 36 -11.34 1.63 7.41
N GLU A 37 -10.87 2.79 7.85
CA GLU A 37 -10.84 4.01 7.03
C GLU A 37 -9.93 3.81 5.81
N ALA A 38 -8.72 3.29 6.00
CA ALA A 38 -7.78 2.99 4.93
C ALA A 38 -8.36 2.00 3.90
N GLN A 39 -8.99 0.91 4.37
CA GLN A 39 -9.63 -0.08 3.50
C GLN A 39 -10.82 0.51 2.72
N GLN A 40 -11.59 1.40 3.35
CA GLN A 40 -12.72 2.07 2.71
C GLN A 40 -12.23 3.05 1.63
N GLU A 41 -11.24 3.90 1.92
CA GLU A 41 -10.65 4.81 0.95
C GLU A 41 -10.06 4.06 -0.25
N TYR A 42 -9.33 2.97 0.00
CA TYR A 42 -8.78 2.10 -1.04
C TYR A 42 -9.87 1.54 -1.96
N THR A 43 -10.94 0.99 -1.37
CA THR A 43 -12.06 0.43 -2.12
C THR A 43 -12.79 1.50 -2.93
N GLN A 44 -12.95 2.70 -2.37
CA GLN A 44 -13.57 3.84 -3.07
C GLN A 44 -12.71 4.33 -4.23
N ALA A 45 -11.39 4.42 -4.05
CA ALA A 45 -10.45 4.79 -5.11
C ALA A 45 -10.51 3.79 -6.28
N LEU A 46 -10.53 2.49 -5.97
CA LEU A 46 -10.72 1.44 -6.96
C LEU A 46 -12.05 1.55 -7.70
N ALA A 47 -13.15 1.79 -6.98
CA ALA A 47 -14.48 1.95 -7.57
C ALA A 47 -14.57 3.17 -8.51
N GLN A 48 -13.76 4.20 -8.26
CA GLN A 48 -13.64 5.38 -9.11
C GLN A 48 -12.69 5.18 -10.31
N GLY A 49 -12.02 4.03 -10.40
CA GLY A 49 -11.04 3.72 -11.44
C GLY A 49 -9.67 4.37 -11.23
N HIS A 50 -9.39 4.86 -10.01
CA HIS A 50 -8.08 5.38 -9.66
C HIS A 50 -7.13 4.25 -9.26
N GLY A 51 -5.83 4.47 -9.49
CA GLY A 51 -4.78 3.67 -8.87
C GLY A 51 -4.85 3.83 -7.35
N ALA A 52 -4.76 2.73 -6.62
CA ALA A 52 -4.89 2.69 -5.17
C ALA A 52 -3.80 1.81 -4.57
N TYR A 53 -3.28 2.23 -3.42
CA TYR A 53 -2.21 1.54 -2.71
C TYR A 53 -2.59 1.45 -1.24
N LEU A 54 -2.60 0.24 -0.69
CA LEU A 54 -2.94 0.00 0.71
C LEU A 54 -1.81 -0.79 1.36
N LEU A 55 -1.32 -0.32 2.49
CA LEU A 55 -0.41 -1.05 3.37
C LEU A 55 -1.17 -1.36 4.67
N GLU A 56 -1.25 -2.64 5.03
CA GLU A 56 -1.88 -3.07 6.27
C GLU A 56 -1.08 -4.18 6.95
N GLN A 57 -1.16 -4.23 8.27
CA GLN A 57 -0.59 -5.34 9.05
C GLN A 57 -1.49 -6.57 8.90
N ASP A 58 -0.86 -7.73 8.72
CA ASP A 58 -1.55 -9.01 8.64
C ASP A 58 -2.29 -9.30 9.96
N GLU A 59 -3.52 -9.79 9.86
CA GLU A 59 -4.32 -10.09 11.07
C GLU A 59 -3.86 -11.35 11.79
N ALA A 60 -3.21 -12.27 11.07
CA ALA A 60 -2.71 -13.51 11.65
C ALA A 60 -1.30 -13.35 12.24
N SER A 61 -0.55 -12.33 11.81
CA SER A 61 0.88 -12.17 12.11
C SER A 61 1.24 -10.70 12.35
N ASN A 62 1.63 -10.35 13.58
CA ASN A 62 1.97 -8.97 13.93
C ASN A 62 3.28 -8.47 13.28
N ASP A 63 4.08 -9.37 12.74
CA ASP A 63 5.36 -9.09 12.09
C ASP A 63 5.27 -9.02 10.56
N ILE A 64 4.08 -9.22 9.97
CA ILE A 64 3.89 -9.19 8.53
C ILE A 64 3.06 -7.98 8.14
N PHE A 65 3.53 -7.26 7.12
CA PHE A 65 2.75 -6.22 6.46
C PHE A 65 2.49 -6.61 5.02
N ILE A 66 1.29 -6.30 4.56
CA ILE A 66 0.77 -6.61 3.24
C ILE A 66 0.55 -5.29 2.50
N ILE A 67 1.13 -5.17 1.31
CA ILE A 67 0.86 -4.10 0.36
C ILE A 67 -0.05 -4.64 -0.74
N SER A 68 -1.22 -4.03 -0.87
CA SER A 68 -2.19 -4.30 -1.92
C SER A 68 -2.13 -3.18 -2.96
N VAL A 69 -1.82 -3.53 -4.20
CA VAL A 69 -1.73 -2.61 -5.33
C VAL A 69 -2.93 -2.79 -6.25
N GLY A 70 -3.74 -1.73 -6.34
CA GLY A 70 -4.98 -1.68 -7.08
C GLY A 70 -4.85 -0.79 -8.32
N ALA A 71 -5.23 -1.32 -9.49
CA ALA A 71 -5.23 -0.60 -10.77
C ALA A 71 -3.94 0.20 -11.06
N PRO A 72 -2.74 -0.44 -11.03
CA PRO A 72 -1.49 0.25 -11.32
C PRO A 72 -1.44 0.75 -12.77
N VAL A 73 -0.68 1.83 -13.01
CA VAL A 73 -0.41 2.34 -14.35
C VAL A 73 0.32 1.26 -15.16
N ALA A 74 -0.24 0.88 -16.31
CA ALA A 74 0.33 -0.18 -17.14
C ALA A 74 1.73 0.17 -17.64
N ASN A 75 2.66 -0.78 -17.54
CA ASN A 75 4.07 -0.67 -17.91
C ASN A 75 4.91 0.31 -17.07
N ALA A 76 4.42 0.75 -15.91
CA ALA A 76 5.19 1.59 -15.01
C ALA A 76 6.05 0.78 -14.05
N THR A 77 7.21 1.33 -13.66
CA THR A 77 8.04 0.80 -12.59
C THR A 77 7.54 1.34 -11.25
N LEU A 78 7.13 0.44 -10.36
CA LEU A 78 6.75 0.79 -8.99
C LEU A 78 7.94 0.54 -8.04
N GLN A 79 8.41 1.58 -7.37
CA GLN A 79 9.38 1.48 -6.28
C GLN A 79 8.69 1.80 -4.96
N LEU A 80 8.73 0.85 -4.03
CA LEU A 80 8.19 0.99 -2.68
C LEU A 80 9.33 1.31 -1.73
N VAL A 81 9.21 2.44 -1.02
CA VAL A 81 10.12 2.84 0.04
C VAL A 81 9.31 2.82 1.34
N MET A 82 9.70 1.95 2.27
CA MET A 82 9.04 1.72 3.56
C MET A 82 9.93 2.20 4.72
#